data_AF-A0A661EHZ6-F1
#
_entry.id   AF-A0A661EHZ6-F1
#
_cell.length_a   1.000
_cell.length_b   1.000
_cell.length_c   1.000
_cell.angle_alpha   90.00
_cell.angle_beta   90.00
_cell.angle_gamma   90.00
#
_symmetry.space_group_name_H-M   'P 1'
#
loop_
_entity.id
_entity.type
_entity.pdbx_description
1 polymer ?
#
loop_
_entity_poly.entity_id
_entity_poly.type
_entity_poly.pdbx_seq_one_letter_code
_entity_poly.pdbx_strand_id
1 'polypeptide(L)'
;MKTIYIDKQHINLDTDGKRIKLKADKTYQALPLQLIERIIIYGHCNLNAKLLYACQKHNVSIVFINKRSVEPVIIFGSPHKDAKGRISQYRWLEKKDIPLNLATHQITNKITKQLKLIKKITSTRTDKDKILQQTYDKLKFLLTNKSLTEPINTNQLLGIEGCASKFFFQAYTQLFAPSLNFTKRAKHPAPDPVNSVLSLTYTILYSQAVKAIY
;
A
#
# COMPACT_ATOMS: atom_id res chain seq x y z
N MET A 1 -11.81 -10.06 -11.61
CA MET A 1 -12.12 -8.62 -11.70
C MET A 1 -10.87 -7.86 -12.12
N LYS A 2 -11.00 -6.75 -12.87
CA LYS A 2 -9.87 -6.08 -13.54
C LYS A 2 -9.53 -4.72 -12.92
N THR A 3 -8.25 -4.42 -12.76
CA THR A 3 -7.74 -3.07 -12.50
C THR A 3 -7.23 -2.49 -13.81
N ILE A 4 -7.63 -1.26 -14.15
CA ILE A 4 -7.16 -0.54 -15.35
C ILE A 4 -6.08 0.45 -14.92
N TYR A 5 -4.97 0.49 -15.65
CA TYR A 5 -3.93 1.49 -15.51
C TYR A 5 -3.95 2.43 -16.72
N ILE A 6 -3.95 3.72 -16.46
CA ILE A 6 -3.91 4.79 -17.47
C ILE A 6 -2.67 5.63 -17.19
N ASP A 7 -1.66 5.49 -18.03
CA ASP A 7 -0.35 6.16 -17.88
C ASP A 7 -0.02 7.15 -19.01
N LYS A 8 -0.85 7.18 -20.07
CA LYS A 8 -0.72 8.13 -21.17
C LYS A 8 -1.32 9.49 -20.80
N GLN A 9 -0.68 10.54 -21.29
CA GLN A 9 -1.15 11.92 -21.13
C GLN A 9 -2.31 12.23 -22.07
N HIS A 10 -3.11 13.25 -21.71
CA HIS A 10 -4.17 13.83 -22.55
C HIS A 10 -5.30 12.84 -22.92
N ILE A 11 -5.55 11.83 -22.07
CA ILE A 11 -6.68 10.92 -22.26
C ILE A 11 -7.98 11.57 -21.79
N ASN A 12 -9.00 11.46 -22.63
CA ASN A 12 -10.38 11.79 -22.26
C ASN A 12 -11.10 10.51 -21.85
N LEU A 13 -11.52 10.44 -20.60
CA LEU A 13 -12.35 9.36 -20.06
C LEU A 13 -13.82 9.78 -20.06
N ASP A 14 -14.66 8.94 -20.65
CA ASP A 14 -16.10 9.15 -20.73
C ASP A 14 -16.86 7.84 -20.47
N THR A 15 -18.19 7.90 -20.42
CA THR A 15 -19.02 6.72 -20.22
C THR A 15 -20.36 6.81 -20.96
N ASP A 16 -20.90 5.66 -21.35
CA ASP A 16 -22.32 5.51 -21.71
C ASP A 16 -23.19 5.02 -20.54
N GLY A 17 -22.63 4.94 -19.33
CA GLY A 17 -23.30 4.46 -18.11
C GLY A 17 -23.10 2.96 -17.83
N LYS A 18 -22.70 2.16 -18.83
CA LYS A 18 -22.37 0.73 -18.66
C LYS A 18 -20.91 0.44 -18.95
N ARG A 19 -20.27 1.24 -19.80
CA ARG A 19 -18.88 1.07 -20.23
C ARG A 19 -18.10 2.35 -19.95
N ILE A 20 -16.85 2.20 -19.53
CA ILE A 20 -15.88 3.29 -19.61
C ILE A 20 -15.35 3.36 -21.04
N LYS A 21 -15.18 4.57 -21.55
CA LYS A 21 -14.66 4.88 -22.88
C LYS A 21 -13.37 5.66 -22.71
N LEU A 22 -12.27 5.13 -23.22
CA LEU A 22 -10.99 5.80 -23.28
C LEU A 22 -10.81 6.35 -24.68
N LYS A 23 -10.67 7.67 -24.80
CA LYS A 23 -10.34 8.36 -26.05
C LYS A 23 -8.96 8.97 -25.93
N ALA A 24 -8.03 8.50 -26.75
CA ALA A 24 -6.69 9.07 -26.88
C ALA A 24 -6.37 9.16 -28.38
N ASP A 25 -6.29 10.37 -28.92
CA ASP A 25 -6.06 10.68 -30.34
C ASP A 25 -6.86 9.80 -31.31
N LYS A 26 -6.25 8.70 -31.80
CA LYS A 26 -6.83 7.75 -32.77
C LYS A 26 -7.31 6.43 -32.16
N THR A 27 -7.17 6.25 -30.86
CA THR A 27 -7.53 5.02 -30.15
C THR A 27 -8.79 5.22 -29.32
N TYR A 28 -9.75 4.34 -29.57
CA TYR A 28 -10.98 4.23 -28.82
C TYR A 28 -11.06 2.84 -28.21
N GLN A 29 -11.08 2.78 -26.88
CA GLN A 29 -11.31 1.53 -26.16
C GLN A 29 -12.53 1.69 -25.26
N ALA A 30 -13.36 0.66 -25.21
CA ALA A 30 -14.52 0.61 -24.33
C ALA A 30 -14.50 -0.68 -23.51
N LEU A 31 -14.67 -0.56 -22.19
CA LEU A 31 -14.65 -1.69 -21.26
C LEU A 31 -15.90 -1.64 -20.37
N PRO A 32 -16.62 -2.76 -20.15
CA PRO A 32 -17.75 -2.78 -19.23
C PRO A 32 -17.33 -2.44 -17.81
N LEU A 33 -18.01 -1.47 -17.18
CA LEU A 33 -17.74 -1.02 -15.81
C LEU A 33 -17.90 -2.16 -14.79
N GLN A 34 -18.85 -3.08 -15.01
CA GLN A 34 -19.08 -4.23 -14.14
C GLN A 34 -17.88 -5.19 -14.05
N LEU A 35 -16.98 -5.19 -15.05
CA LEU A 35 -15.76 -6.02 -15.02
C LEU A 35 -14.58 -5.32 -14.35
N ILE A 36 -14.73 -4.02 -14.09
CA ILE A 36 -13.71 -3.14 -13.57
C ILE A 36 -13.93 -3.02 -12.08
N GLU A 37 -12.87 -3.21 -11.32
CA GLU A 37 -12.89 -2.95 -9.89
C GLU A 37 -12.38 -1.55 -9.57
N ARG A 38 -11.38 -1.11 -10.34
CA ARG A 38 -10.64 0.11 -10.08
C ARG A 38 -9.94 0.63 -11.33
N ILE A 39 -9.81 1.95 -11.40
CA ILE A 39 -9.05 2.67 -12.40
C ILE A 39 -7.92 3.43 -11.70
N ILE A 40 -6.68 3.23 -12.13
CA ILE A 40 -5.50 3.94 -11.64
C ILE A 40 -5.03 4.87 -12.76
N ILE A 41 -4.97 6.16 -12.47
CA ILE A 41 -4.62 7.23 -13.40
C ILE A 41 -3.30 7.82 -12.96
N TYR A 42 -2.32 7.78 -13.85
CA TYR A 42 -1.00 8.37 -13.69
C TYR A 42 -0.79 9.45 -14.75
N GLY A 43 -0.80 10.72 -14.33
CA GLY A 43 -0.67 11.87 -15.22
C GLY A 43 -1.96 12.65 -15.45
N HIS A 44 -2.03 13.37 -16.58
CA HIS A 44 -3.15 14.26 -16.90
C HIS A 44 -4.23 13.53 -17.71
N CYS A 45 -5.43 13.42 -17.13
CA CYS A 45 -6.63 12.97 -17.83
C CYS A 45 -7.78 13.97 -17.63
N ASN A 46 -8.70 14.03 -18.60
CA ASN A 46 -9.98 14.69 -18.41
C ASN A 46 -11.05 13.65 -18.11
N LEU A 47 -11.90 13.94 -17.15
CA LEU A 47 -13.06 13.15 -16.79
C LEU A 47 -14.25 14.08 -16.55
N ASN A 48 -15.46 13.53 -16.66
CA ASN A 48 -16.69 14.27 -16.43
C ASN A 48 -17.48 13.68 -15.25
N ALA A 49 -18.43 14.44 -14.72
CA ALA A 49 -19.28 13.99 -13.61
C ALA A 49 -20.07 12.72 -13.96
N LYS A 50 -20.48 12.56 -15.24
CA LYS A 50 -21.19 11.38 -15.73
C LYS A 50 -20.39 10.09 -15.49
N LEU A 51 -19.08 10.12 -15.74
CA LEU A 51 -18.19 9.01 -15.45
C LEU A 51 -18.13 8.70 -13.95
N LEU A 52 -18.02 9.73 -13.10
CA LEU A 52 -17.98 9.55 -11.65
C LEU A 52 -19.26 8.87 -11.12
N TYR A 53 -20.43 9.31 -11.58
CA TYR A 53 -21.71 8.67 -11.22
C TYR A 53 -21.79 7.22 -11.67
N ALA A 54 -21.32 6.93 -12.89
CA ALA A 54 -21.30 5.55 -13.39
C ALA A 54 -20.34 4.68 -12.55
N CYS A 55 -19.15 5.18 -12.25
CA CYS A 55 -18.21 4.49 -11.37
C CYS A 55 -18.81 4.23 -9.98
N GLN A 56 -19.49 5.21 -9.38
CA GLN A 56 -20.18 5.03 -8.10
C GLN A 56 -21.23 3.92 -8.16
N LYS A 57 -22.09 3.93 -9.19
CA LYS A 57 -23.16 2.94 -9.36
C LYS A 57 -22.62 1.51 -9.54
N HIS A 58 -21.47 1.36 -10.17
CA HIS A 58 -20.81 0.07 -10.41
C HIS A 58 -19.75 -0.27 -9.35
N ASN A 59 -19.63 0.53 -8.28
CA ASN A 59 -18.63 0.37 -7.22
C ASN A 59 -17.17 0.31 -7.73
N VAL A 60 -16.87 1.12 -8.75
CA VAL A 60 -15.54 1.28 -9.33
C VAL A 60 -14.82 2.42 -8.62
N SER A 61 -13.66 2.16 -8.02
CA SER A 61 -12.83 3.22 -7.44
C SER A 61 -11.88 3.84 -8.46
N ILE A 62 -11.53 5.11 -8.27
CA ILE A 62 -10.56 5.83 -9.11
C ILE A 62 -9.42 6.32 -8.22
N VAL A 63 -8.18 6.05 -8.62
CA VAL A 63 -6.97 6.47 -7.91
C VAL A 63 -6.14 7.36 -8.84
N PHE A 64 -5.90 8.60 -8.43
CA PHE A 64 -4.99 9.51 -9.12
C PHE A 64 -3.64 9.48 -8.44
N ILE A 65 -2.60 9.23 -9.23
CA ILE A 65 -1.21 9.24 -8.82
C ILE A 65 -0.52 10.34 -9.61
N ASN A 66 0.11 11.28 -8.91
CA ASN A 66 0.87 12.37 -9.53
C ASN A 66 2.36 12.19 -9.20
N LYS A 67 3.24 12.37 -10.21
CA LYS A 67 4.70 12.34 -10.03
C LYS A 67 5.21 13.31 -8.96
N ARG A 68 4.53 14.45 -8.79
CA ARG A 68 4.94 15.55 -7.90
C ARG A 68 4.29 15.52 -6.52
N SER A 69 3.22 14.73 -6.32
CA SER A 69 2.56 14.62 -5.02
C SER A 69 2.95 13.32 -4.31
N VAL A 70 3.03 13.40 -2.98
CA VAL A 70 3.26 12.24 -2.12
C VAL A 70 1.98 11.44 -1.92
N GLU A 71 0.83 12.14 -1.90
CA GLU A 71 -0.47 11.55 -1.59
C GLU A 71 -1.28 11.31 -2.86
N PRO A 72 -1.84 10.09 -3.04
CA PRO A 72 -2.80 9.84 -4.10
C PRO A 72 -4.15 10.47 -3.75
N VAL A 73 -4.88 10.91 -4.77
CA VAL A 73 -6.31 11.21 -4.61
C VAL A 73 -7.10 9.94 -4.90
N ILE A 74 -7.97 9.54 -3.99
CA ILE A 74 -8.80 8.35 -4.17
C ILE A 74 -10.27 8.75 -4.13
N ILE A 75 -10.98 8.43 -5.21
CA ILE A 75 -12.44 8.54 -5.30
C ILE A 75 -13.01 7.15 -5.13
N PHE A 76 -13.71 6.94 -4.02
CA PHE A 76 -14.48 5.71 -3.80
C PHE A 76 -15.83 5.80 -4.51
N GLY A 77 -16.37 4.62 -4.85
CA GLY A 77 -17.77 4.52 -5.24
C GLY A 77 -18.69 4.75 -4.04
N SER A 78 -19.83 4.05 -4.00
CA SER A 78 -20.74 4.20 -2.86
C SER A 78 -20.04 3.80 -1.55
N PRO A 79 -19.94 4.69 -0.54
CA PRO A 79 -19.43 4.31 0.78
C PRO A 79 -20.26 3.17 1.36
N HIS A 80 -19.63 2.27 2.13
CA HIS A 80 -20.40 1.30 2.90
C HIS A 80 -21.32 2.03 3.89
N LYS A 81 -22.60 1.66 3.89
CA LYS A 81 -23.64 2.23 4.77
C LYS A 81 -23.56 1.68 6.20
N ASP A 82 -22.36 1.49 6.75
CA ASP A 82 -22.20 0.92 8.10
C ASP A 82 -21.94 2.00 9.16
N ALA A 83 -23.01 2.74 9.49
CA ALA A 83 -22.98 3.70 10.58
C ALA A 83 -22.69 3.03 11.94
N LYS A 84 -23.13 1.78 12.15
CA LYS A 84 -22.91 1.04 13.39
C LYS A 84 -21.43 0.71 13.59
N GLY A 85 -20.73 0.30 12.54
CA GLY A 85 -19.29 0.09 12.54
C GLY A 85 -18.54 1.37 12.94
N ARG A 86 -18.89 2.52 12.35
CA ARG A 86 -18.25 3.81 12.66
C ARG A 86 -18.48 4.25 14.11
N ILE A 87 -19.71 4.16 14.61
CA ILE A 87 -20.03 4.46 16.02
C ILE A 87 -19.23 3.56 16.97
N SER A 88 -19.09 2.27 16.63
CA SER A 88 -18.31 1.33 17.44
C SER A 88 -16.82 1.67 17.45
N GLN A 89 -16.27 2.06 16.29
CA GLN A 89 -14.89 2.54 16.20
C GLN A 89 -14.64 3.76 17.10
N TYR A 90 -15.55 4.76 17.09
CA TYR A 90 -15.42 5.93 17.96
C TYR A 90 -15.42 5.56 19.44
N ARG A 91 -16.34 4.69 19.86
CA ARG A 91 -16.38 4.17 21.24
C ARG A 91 -15.12 3.38 21.62
N TRP A 92 -14.47 2.73 20.67
CA TRP A 92 -13.21 2.02 20.91
C TRP A 92 -12.02 2.97 21.05
N LEU A 93 -12.00 4.09 20.34
CA LEU A 93 -10.96 5.10 20.46
C LEU A 93 -10.93 5.76 21.85
N GLU A 94 -12.06 5.82 22.54
CA GLU A 94 -12.15 6.31 23.93
C GLU A 94 -11.47 5.36 24.94
N LYS A 95 -11.27 4.08 24.58
CA LYS A 95 -10.66 3.07 25.46
C LYS A 95 -9.18 2.93 25.13
N LYS A 96 -8.29 3.50 25.96
CA LYS A 96 -6.83 3.55 25.72
C LYS A 96 -6.19 2.22 25.27
N ASP A 97 -6.65 1.09 25.79
CA ASP A 97 -6.05 -0.23 25.52
C ASP A 97 -6.39 -0.77 24.13
N ILE A 98 -7.57 -0.45 23.57
CA ILE A 98 -8.03 -1.06 22.31
C ILE A 98 -7.19 -0.57 21.12
N PRO A 99 -6.98 0.74 20.87
CA PRO A 99 -6.14 1.23 19.78
C PRO A 99 -4.71 0.71 19.89
N LEU A 100 -4.17 0.67 21.12
CA LEU A 100 -2.83 0.15 21.37
C LEU A 100 -2.73 -1.33 21.03
N ASN A 101 -3.68 -2.16 21.47
CA ASN A 101 -3.69 -3.59 21.17
C ASN A 101 -3.81 -3.86 19.66
N LEU A 102 -4.66 -3.11 18.95
CA LEU A 102 -4.78 -3.20 17.50
C LEU A 102 -3.48 -2.81 16.78
N ALA A 103 -2.84 -1.71 17.21
CA ALA A 103 -1.57 -1.26 16.66
C ALA A 103 -0.45 -2.29 16.92
N THR A 104 -0.38 -2.84 18.15
CA THR A 104 0.57 -3.89 18.53
C THR A 104 0.37 -5.14 17.68
N HIS A 105 -0.87 -5.55 17.45
CA HIS A 105 -1.18 -6.68 16.57
C HIS A 105 -0.70 -6.42 15.13
N GLN A 106 -0.96 -5.23 14.59
CA GLN A 106 -0.56 -4.85 13.23
C GLN A 106 0.97 -4.86 13.08
N ILE A 107 1.70 -4.30 14.04
CA ILE A 107 3.18 -4.26 14.02
C ILE A 107 3.77 -5.66 14.23
N THR A 108 3.24 -6.44 15.16
CA THR A 108 3.63 -7.85 15.37
C THR A 108 3.49 -8.65 14.07
N ASN A 109 2.36 -8.49 13.37
CA ASN A 109 2.13 -9.13 12.08
C ASN A 109 3.12 -8.68 11.02
N LYS A 110 3.40 -7.37 10.92
CA LYS A 110 4.39 -6.83 9.99
C LYS A 110 5.77 -7.46 10.22
N ILE A 111 6.26 -7.44 11.46
CA ILE A 111 7.57 -7.98 11.83
C ILE A 111 7.62 -9.49 11.56
N THR A 112 6.54 -10.22 11.90
CA THR A 112 6.43 -11.66 11.61
C THR A 112 6.52 -11.97 10.12
N LYS A 113 5.85 -11.18 9.27
CA LYS A 113 5.90 -11.36 7.80
C LYS A 113 7.29 -11.04 7.25
N GLN A 114 7.95 -10.00 7.77
CA GLN A 114 9.34 -9.68 7.43
C GLN A 114 10.29 -10.81 7.83
N LEU A 115 10.19 -11.32 9.06
CA LEU A 115 10.99 -12.46 9.55
C LEU A 115 10.79 -13.71 8.68
N LYS A 116 9.53 -14.03 8.33
CA LYS A 116 9.21 -15.16 7.43
C LYS A 116 9.83 -14.99 6.05
N LEU A 117 9.82 -13.78 5.49
CA LEU A 117 10.46 -13.50 4.20
C LEU A 117 11.98 -13.71 4.28
N ILE A 118 12.64 -13.14 5.30
CA ILE A 118 14.09 -13.32 5.50
C ILE A 118 14.42 -14.81 5.67
N LYS A 119 13.68 -15.54 6.53
CA LYS A 119 13.87 -16.99 6.73
C LYS A 119 13.79 -17.75 5.41
N LYS A 120 12.78 -17.46 4.59
CA LYS A 120 12.59 -18.10 3.29
C LYS A 120 13.79 -17.84 2.38
N ILE A 121 14.22 -16.59 2.25
CA ILE A 121 15.36 -16.21 1.41
C ILE A 121 16.63 -16.93 1.88
N THR A 122 16.93 -16.87 3.18
CA THR A 122 18.11 -17.49 3.77
C THR A 122 18.14 -19.00 3.59
N SER A 123 16.98 -19.67 3.60
CA SER A 123 16.89 -21.12 3.36
C SER A 123 17.16 -21.53 1.91
N THR A 124 16.96 -20.62 0.95
CA THR A 124 17.13 -20.89 -0.48
C THR A 124 18.49 -20.47 -1.04
N ARG A 125 19.29 -19.77 -0.24
CA ARG A 125 20.59 -19.23 -0.63
C ARG A 125 21.71 -20.15 -0.15
N THR A 126 22.67 -20.39 -1.03
CA THR A 126 23.90 -21.16 -0.69
C THR A 126 24.95 -20.28 -0.04
N ASP A 127 24.92 -18.98 -0.32
CA ASP A 127 25.76 -17.98 0.33
C ASP A 127 25.21 -17.66 1.73
N LYS A 128 26.03 -17.92 2.76
CA LYS A 128 25.71 -17.65 4.17
C LYS A 128 25.87 -16.16 4.48
N ASP A 129 25.05 -15.32 3.86
CA ASP A 129 25.09 -13.87 4.09
C ASP A 129 24.84 -13.55 5.58
N LYS A 130 25.88 -13.01 6.21
CA LYS A 130 25.90 -12.64 7.63
C LYS A 130 24.86 -11.58 7.97
N ILE A 131 24.57 -10.65 7.05
CA ILE A 131 23.59 -9.57 7.26
C ILE A 131 22.18 -10.15 7.33
N LEU A 132 21.85 -11.12 6.47
CA LEU A 132 20.55 -11.79 6.48
C LEU A 132 20.31 -12.54 7.80
N GLN A 133 21.31 -13.31 8.24
CA GLN A 133 21.24 -14.05 9.51
C GLN A 133 21.10 -13.12 10.72
N GLN A 134 21.95 -12.09 10.81
CA GLN A 134 21.85 -11.10 11.88
C GLN A 134 20.49 -10.40 11.89
N THR A 135 19.91 -10.14 10.71
CA THR A 135 18.57 -9.53 10.61
C THR A 135 17.49 -10.49 11.10
N TYR A 136 17.59 -11.78 10.75
CA TYR A 136 16.68 -12.79 11.26
C TYR A 136 16.69 -12.83 12.79
N ASP A 137 17.87 -12.89 13.41
CA ASP A 137 18.00 -12.94 14.87
C ASP A 137 17.46 -11.67 15.54
N LYS A 138 17.76 -10.49 14.99
CA LYS A 138 17.24 -9.21 15.50
C LYS A 138 15.72 -9.12 15.40
N LEU A 139 15.12 -9.51 14.27
CA LEU A 139 13.67 -9.49 14.11
C LEU A 139 13.00 -10.54 15.03
N LYS A 140 13.61 -11.71 15.20
CA LYS A 140 13.14 -12.74 16.14
C LYS A 140 13.20 -12.21 17.58
N PHE A 141 14.29 -11.58 17.97
CA PHE A 141 14.47 -10.93 19.27
C PHE A 141 13.36 -9.89 19.54
N LEU A 142 13.03 -9.04 18.57
CA LEU A 142 11.94 -8.06 18.73
C LEU A 142 10.55 -8.71 18.94
N LEU A 143 10.31 -9.92 18.42
CA LEU A 143 9.06 -10.66 18.60
C LEU A 143 9.02 -11.47 19.91
N THR A 144 10.15 -12.00 20.34
CA THR A 144 10.21 -12.93 21.49
C THR A 144 10.45 -12.21 22.81
N ASN A 145 11.06 -11.03 22.80
CA ASN A 145 11.22 -10.27 24.03
C ASN A 145 9.92 -9.63 24.45
N LYS A 146 9.83 -9.39 25.75
CA LYS A 146 8.73 -8.69 26.39
C LYS A 146 8.43 -7.30 25.82
N SER A 147 9.25 -6.80 24.90
CA SER A 147 9.07 -5.56 24.14
C SER A 147 7.69 -5.39 23.50
N LEU A 148 6.96 -6.48 23.19
CA LEU A 148 5.59 -6.42 22.64
C LEU A 148 4.53 -7.06 23.57
N THR A 149 4.92 -7.51 24.77
CA THR A 149 4.02 -8.18 25.73
C THR A 149 3.88 -7.41 27.06
N GLU A 150 4.76 -6.46 27.35
CA GLU A 150 4.63 -5.51 28.47
C GLU A 150 3.79 -4.29 28.06
N PRO A 151 3.20 -3.56 29.02
CA PRO A 151 2.47 -2.33 28.72
C PRO A 151 3.44 -1.29 28.16
N ILE A 152 3.46 -1.18 26.84
CA ILE A 152 4.22 -0.17 26.09
C ILE A 152 3.30 0.95 25.65
N ASN A 153 3.82 2.18 25.54
CA ASN A 153 3.07 3.28 24.94
C ASN A 153 3.24 3.31 23.41
N THR A 154 2.43 4.14 22.74
CA THR A 154 2.45 4.28 21.28
C THR A 154 3.83 4.68 20.72
N ASN A 155 4.60 5.52 21.42
CA ASN A 155 5.92 5.95 20.98
C ASN A 155 6.94 4.81 21.03
N GLN A 156 6.91 4.00 22.09
CA GLN A 156 7.75 2.80 22.19
C GLN A 156 7.41 1.79 21.10
N LEU A 157 6.11 1.59 20.83
CA LEU A 157 5.64 0.72 19.77
C LEU A 157 6.13 1.18 18.38
N LEU A 158 6.09 2.49 18.10
CA LEU A 158 6.65 3.07 16.87
C LEU A 158 8.18 2.94 16.82
N GLY A 159 8.88 3.03 17.96
CA GLY A 159 10.31 2.77 18.05
C GLY A 159 10.67 1.33 17.65
N ILE A 160 9.89 0.35 18.12
CA ILE A 160 10.06 -1.07 17.74
C ILE A 160 9.82 -1.26 16.24
N GLU A 161 8.77 -0.65 15.69
CA GLU A 161 8.47 -0.67 14.26
C GLU A 161 9.62 -0.08 13.43
N GLY A 162 10.16 1.07 13.85
CA GLY A 162 11.28 1.74 13.18
C GLY A 162 12.55 0.90 13.21
N CYS A 163 12.88 0.30 14.35
CA CYS A 163 14.01 -0.63 14.49
C CYS A 163 13.86 -1.85 13.58
N ALA A 164 12.68 -2.49 13.58
CA ALA A 164 12.41 -3.64 12.71
C ALA A 164 12.51 -3.26 11.22
N SER A 165 11.93 -2.12 10.83
CA SER A 165 12.02 -1.59 9.47
C SER A 165 13.47 -1.31 9.05
N LYS A 166 14.29 -0.75 9.95
CA LYS A 166 15.73 -0.50 9.69
C LYS A 166 16.48 -1.80 9.43
N PHE A 167 16.34 -2.80 10.30
CA PHE A 167 17.00 -4.10 10.12
C PHE A 167 16.51 -4.80 8.85
N PHE A 168 15.20 -4.81 8.62
CA PHE A 168 14.62 -5.42 7.43
C PHE A 168 15.16 -4.78 6.15
N PHE A 169 15.15 -3.45 6.02
CA PHE A 169 15.63 -2.80 4.79
C PHE A 169 17.15 -2.92 4.62
N GLN A 170 17.93 -3.03 5.69
CA GLN A 170 19.36 -3.34 5.60
C GLN A 170 19.61 -4.74 5.01
N ALA A 171 18.81 -5.73 5.36
CA ALA A 171 18.85 -7.05 4.72
C ALA A 171 18.29 -7.02 3.29
N TYR A 172 17.21 -6.27 3.08
CA TYR A 172 16.52 -6.22 1.80
C TYR A 172 17.41 -5.68 0.68
N THR A 173 18.35 -4.78 0.99
CA THR A 173 19.30 -4.25 -0.01
C THR A 173 20.24 -5.31 -0.57
N GLN A 174 20.56 -6.36 0.21
CA GLN A 174 21.40 -7.48 -0.24
C GLN A 174 20.74 -8.34 -1.33
N LEU A 175 19.45 -8.15 -1.58
CA LEU A 175 18.67 -8.94 -2.53
C LEU A 175 18.68 -8.37 -3.94
N PHE A 176 19.22 -7.17 -4.13
CA PHE A 176 19.20 -6.45 -5.40
C PHE A 176 20.61 -6.38 -5.98
N ALA A 177 20.69 -6.42 -7.31
CA ALA A 177 21.95 -6.22 -8.01
C ALA A 177 22.53 -4.83 -7.70
N PRO A 178 23.86 -4.67 -7.56
CA PRO A 178 24.49 -3.38 -7.31
C PRO A 178 24.11 -2.30 -8.34
N SER A 179 23.86 -2.70 -9.60
CA SER A 179 23.42 -1.80 -10.68
C SER A 179 22.09 -1.08 -10.42
N LEU A 180 21.27 -1.57 -9.48
CA LEU A 180 20.02 -0.93 -9.07
C LEU A 180 20.21 0.15 -7.99
N ASN A 181 21.43 0.31 -7.45
CA ASN A 181 21.80 1.35 -6.48
C ASN A 181 20.90 1.45 -5.23
N PHE A 182 20.21 0.37 -4.86
CA PHE A 182 19.30 0.36 -3.73
C PHE A 182 20.08 0.19 -2.41
N THR A 183 20.30 1.29 -1.71
CA THR A 183 21.09 1.34 -0.46
C THR A 183 20.25 1.44 0.81
N LYS A 184 19.04 2.01 0.71
CA LYS A 184 18.09 2.17 1.82
C LYS A 184 16.69 2.46 1.29
N ARG A 185 15.66 2.24 2.11
CA ARG A 185 14.31 2.75 1.81
C ARG A 185 14.30 4.28 1.94
N ALA A 186 13.95 4.95 0.86
CA ALA A 186 13.72 6.39 0.79
C ALA A 186 12.45 6.66 -0.03
N LYS A 187 11.51 7.41 0.54
CA LYS A 187 10.19 7.62 -0.07
C LYS A 187 10.20 8.72 -1.13
N HIS A 188 10.66 9.92 -0.78
CA HIS A 188 10.60 11.08 -1.67
C HIS A 188 11.81 12.02 -1.56
N PRO A 189 12.44 12.39 -2.69
CA PRO A 189 12.29 11.72 -4.00
C PRO A 189 12.75 10.26 -3.93
N ALA A 190 12.21 9.39 -4.79
CA ALA A 190 12.70 8.01 -4.91
C ALA A 190 14.06 8.05 -5.65
N PRO A 191 15.18 7.69 -5.00
CA PRO A 191 16.52 7.92 -5.57
C PRO A 191 16.94 6.84 -6.56
N ASP A 192 16.21 5.73 -6.62
CA ASP A 192 16.56 4.56 -7.40
C ASP A 192 15.29 3.79 -7.88
N PRO A 193 15.44 2.86 -8.85
CA PRO A 193 14.30 2.09 -9.38
C PRO A 193 13.57 1.26 -8.33
N VAL A 194 14.27 0.71 -7.34
CA VAL A 194 13.66 -0.14 -6.29
C VAL A 194 12.75 0.71 -5.39
N ASN A 195 13.24 1.87 -4.95
CA ASN A 195 12.44 2.83 -4.18
C ASN A 195 11.24 3.35 -4.97
N SER A 196 11.37 3.50 -6.30
CA SER A 196 10.27 3.90 -7.18
C SER A 196 9.17 2.84 -7.20
N VAL A 197 9.53 1.56 -7.43
CA VAL A 197 8.59 0.43 -7.42
C VAL A 197 7.95 0.24 -6.06
N LEU A 198 8.72 0.31 -4.97
CA LEU A 198 8.18 0.20 -3.61
C LEU A 198 7.18 1.32 -3.30
N SER A 199 7.46 2.55 -3.72
CA SER A 199 6.55 3.68 -3.49
C SER A 199 5.25 3.51 -4.27
N LEU A 200 5.33 3.17 -5.56
CA LEU A 200 4.14 2.87 -6.37
C LEU A 200 3.32 1.71 -5.77
N THR A 201 4.00 0.64 -5.35
CA THR A 201 3.35 -0.53 -4.74
C THR A 201 2.63 -0.16 -3.45
N TYR A 202 3.25 0.63 -2.58
CA TYR A 202 2.61 1.10 -1.35
C TYR A 202 1.45 2.05 -1.62
N THR A 203 1.51 2.90 -2.64
CA THR A 203 0.36 3.74 -3.06
C THR A 203 -0.82 2.88 -3.49
N ILE A 204 -0.58 1.83 -4.30
CA ILE A 204 -1.63 0.92 -4.78
C ILE A 204 -2.22 0.10 -3.62
N LEU A 205 -1.35 -0.41 -2.72
CA LEU A 205 -1.76 -1.17 -1.54
C LEU A 205 -2.53 -0.30 -0.56
N TYR A 206 -2.09 0.94 -0.32
CA TYR A 206 -2.80 1.91 0.51
C TYR A 206 -4.21 2.15 -0.03
N SER A 207 -4.34 2.36 -1.34
CA SER A 207 -5.66 2.47 -1.98
C SER A 207 -6.55 1.24 -1.75
N GLN A 208 -6.00 0.02 -1.78
CA GLN A 208 -6.76 -1.19 -1.48
C GLN A 208 -7.16 -1.27 0.00
N ALA A 209 -6.26 -0.91 0.91
CA ALA A 209 -6.54 -0.90 2.34
C ALA A 209 -7.64 0.12 2.68
N VAL A 210 -7.56 1.34 2.15
CA VAL A 210 -8.61 2.33 2.34
C VAL A 210 -9.93 1.83 1.74
N LYS A 211 -9.93 1.26 0.53
CA LYS A 211 -11.13 0.67 -0.07
C LYS A 211 -11.76 -0.44 0.79
N ALA A 212 -10.94 -1.27 1.42
CA ALA A 212 -11.44 -2.37 2.26
C ALA A 212 -12.06 -1.88 3.59
N ILE A 213 -11.70 -0.68 4.03
CA ILE A 213 -12.20 -0.07 5.28
C ILE A 213 -13.38 0.88 5.01
N TYR A 214 -13.47 1.45 3.79
CA TYR A 214 -14.40 2.51 3.39
C TYR A 214 -15.69 1.99 2.78
#